data_AF-A0A7V7WT44-F1
#
_entry.id   AF-A0A7V7WT44-F1
#
_cell.length_a   1.000
_cell.length_b   1.000
_cell.length_c   1.000
_cell.angle_alpha   90.00
_cell.angle_beta   90.00
_cell.angle_gamma   90.00
#
_symmetry.space_group_name_H-M   'P 1'
#
loop_
_entity.id
_entity.type
_entity.pdbx_description
1 polymer ?
#
loop_
_entity_poly.entity_id
_entity_poly.type
_entity_poly.pdbx_seq_one_letter_code
_entity_poly.pdbx_strand_id
1 'polypeptide(L)' 'MKKWLEQQGATFAPGRGSHLHVFLNGKRSVLPMHNTELKTGTVEGIKRQLGLKGR' A
#
# COMPACT_ATOMS: atom_id res chain seq x y z
N MET A 1 4.08 -7.23 -2.30
CA MET A 1 3.47 -5.88 -2.49
C MET A 1 4.37 -4.75 -2.00
N LYS A 2 4.90 -4.79 -0.76
CA LYS A 2 5.78 -3.74 -0.21
C LYS A 2 6.89 -3.32 -1.18
N LYS A 3 7.69 -4.27 -1.67
CA LYS A 3 8.78 -4.02 -2.65
C LYS A 3 8.31 -3.35 -3.95
N TRP A 4 7.13 -3.70 -4.46
CA TRP A 4 6.58 -3.08 -5.67
C TRP A 4 6.16 -1.63 -5.42
N LEU A 5 5.52 -1.36 -4.28
CA LEU A 5 5.18 0.00 -3.84
C LEU A 5 6.43 0.86 -3.60
N GLU A 6 7.49 0.29 -3.02
CA GLU A 6 8.80 0.95 -2.88
C GLU A 6 9.37 1.37 -4.24
N GLN A 7 9.27 0.51 -5.26
CA GLN A 7 9.69 0.84 -6.63
C GLN A 7 8.85 1.93 -7.29
N GLN A 8 7.60 2.14 -6.85
CA GLN A 8 6.76 3.25 -7.30
C GLN A 8 7.11 4.57 -6.58
N GLY A 9 8.07 4.57 -5.66
CA GLY A 9 8.43 5.73 -4.84
C GLY A 9 7.53 5.91 -3.61
N ALA A 10 6.79 4.88 -3.20
CA ALA A 10 5.99 4.95 -2.00
C ALA A 10 6.88 4.90 -0.74
N THR A 11 6.51 5.65 0.28
CA THR A 11 7.15 5.63 1.61
C THR A 11 6.27 4.92 2.63
N PHE A 12 6.89 4.41 3.69
CA PHE A 12 6.21 3.56 4.68
C PHE A 12 6.45 4.10 6.09
N ALA A 13 5.39 4.16 6.89
CA ALA A 13 5.47 4.44 8.31
C ALA A 13 4.80 3.31 9.11
N PRO A 14 5.27 3.03 10.34
CA PRO A 14 4.63 2.04 11.21
C PRO A 14 3.21 2.50 11.57
N GLY A 15 2.25 1.58 11.43
CA GLY A 15 0.87 1.75 11.89
C GLY A 15 0.63 0.99 13.20
N ARG A 16 -0.65 0.78 13.53
CA ARG A 16 -1.04 -0.02 14.69
C ARG A 16 -0.88 -1.52 14.37
N GLY A 17 -0.13 -2.24 15.21
CA GLY A 17 0.14 -3.66 15.02
C GLY A 17 1.01 -3.94 13.78
N SER A 18 0.79 -5.06 13.10
CA SER A 18 1.52 -5.44 11.88
C SER A 18 1.00 -4.72 10.63
N HIS A 19 0.62 -3.45 10.71
CA HIS A 19 0.17 -2.65 9.57
C HIS A 19 1.19 -1.55 9.26
N LEU A 20 1.37 -1.25 7.97
CA LEU A 20 2.16 -0.12 7.50
C LEU A 20 1.26 0.93 6.87
N HIS A 21 1.47 2.19 7.21
CA HIS A 21 0.93 3.30 6.45
C HIS A 21 1.81 3.51 5.23
N VAL A 22 1.20 3.52 4.04
CA VAL A 22 1.88 3.75 2.77
C VAL A 22 1.51 5.15 2.29
N PHE A 23 2.51 5.93 1.89
CA PHE A 23 2.30 7.26 1.33
C PHE A 23 2.87 7.31 -0.07
N LEU A 24 2.12 7.86 -1.02
CA LEU A 24 2.56 8.06 -2.40
C LEU A 24 1.88 9.29 -2.98
N ASN A 25 2.64 10.24 -3.53
CA ASN A 25 2.10 11.43 -4.21
C ASN A 25 1.05 12.20 -3.38
N GLY A 26 1.27 12.36 -2.08
CA GLY A 26 0.33 13.02 -1.16
C GLY A 26 -0.90 12.17 -0.75
N LYS A 27 -1.03 10.95 -1.28
CA LYS A 27 -2.09 10.00 -0.92
C LYS A 27 -1.58 9.01 0.13
N ARG A 28 -2.50 8.51 0.95
CA ARG A 28 -2.22 7.54 2.02
C ARG A 28 -3.07 6.27 1.86
N SER A 29 -2.47 5.12 2.11
CA SER A 29 -3.17 3.83 2.25
C SER A 29 -2.59 3.03 3.42
N VAL A 30 -3.23 1.90 3.76
CA VAL A 30 -2.80 0.99 4.83
C VAL A 30 -2.51 -0.37 4.22
N LEU A 31 -1.31 -0.87 4.45
CA LEU A 31 -0.83 -2.18 4.00
C LEU A 31 -0.77 -3.13 5.20
N PRO A 32 -1.62 -4.16 5.27
CA PRO A 32 -1.48 -5.20 6.28
C PRO A 32 -0.27 -6.09 5.98
N MET A 33 0.57 -6.34 6.98
CA MET A 33 1.76 -7.20 6.89
C MET A 33 1.57 -8.57 7.57
N HIS A 34 0.42 -8.81 8.21
CA HIS A 34 0.12 -10.07 8.88
C HIS A 34 -0.49 -11.14 7.96
N ASN A 35 -0.91 -10.76 6.74
CA ASN A 35 -1.40 -11.70 5.75
C ASN A 35 -0.30 -12.04 4.75
N THR A 36 0.05 -13.32 4.67
CA THR A 36 1.01 -13.87 3.71
C THR A 36 0.54 -13.67 2.27
N GLU A 37 -0.78 -13.63 2.06
CA GLU A 37 -1.40 -13.43 0.75
C GLU A 37 -2.43 -12.28 0.82
N LEU A 38 -2.17 -11.21 0.05
CA LEU A 38 -3.10 -10.09 -0.07
C LEU A 38 -4.17 -10.45 -1.10
N LYS A 39 -5.44 -10.43 -0.69
CA LYS A 39 -6.56 -10.60 -1.62
C LYS A 39 -6.50 -9.54 -2.72
N THR A 40 -6.85 -9.93 -3.95
CA THR A 40 -6.83 -9.05 -5.13
C THR A 40 -7.58 -7.74 -4.90
N GLY A 41 -8.75 -7.79 -4.27
CA GLY A 41 -9.53 -6.59 -3.93
C GLY A 41 -8.79 -5.62 -2.98
N THR A 42 -7.99 -6.14 -2.04
CA THR A 42 -7.16 -5.31 -1.15
C THR A 42 -6.04 -4.62 -1.94
N VAL A 43 -5.38 -5.36 -2.84
CA VAL A 43 -4.32 -4.81 -3.70
C VAL A 43 -4.88 -3.72 -4.61
N GLU A 44 -6.03 -3.97 -5.23
CA GLU A 44 -6.71 -2.98 -6.07
C GLU A 44 -7.17 -1.76 -5.28
N GLY A 45 -7.70 -1.96 -4.06
CA GLY A 45 -8.07 -0.88 -3.15
C GLY A 45 -6.88 0.01 -2.80
N ILE A 46 -5.75 -0.58 -2.43
CA ILE A 46 -4.50 0.14 -2.15
C ILE A 46 -4.03 0.91 -3.38
N LYS A 47 -4.01 0.30 -4.56
CA LYS A 47 -3.64 0.98 -5.81
C LYS A 47 -4.56 2.16 -6.11
N ARG A 48 -5.88 2.01 -5.94
CA ARG A 48 -6.86 3.08 -6.13
C ARG A 48 -6.64 4.22 -5.13
N GLN A 49 -6.46 3.89 -3.86
CA GLN A 49 -6.20 4.88 -2.80
C GLN A 49 -4.90 5.65 -3.03
N LEU A 50 -3.85 4.98 -3.49
CA LEU A 50 -2.57 5.59 -3.82
C LEU A 50 -2.55 6.26 -5.20
N GLY A 51 -3.64 6.20 -5.96
CA GLY A 51 -3.71 6.79 -7.30
C GLY A 51 -2.83 6.10 -8.35
N LEU A 52 -2.48 4.83 -8.14
CA LEU A 52 -1.69 4.01 -9.05
C LEU A 52 -2.52 3.39 -10.18
N LYS A 53 -3.82 3.71 -10.26
CA LYS A 53 -4.72 3.26 -11.33
C LYS A 53 -5.05 4.49 -12.20
N GLY A 54 -4.50 4.52 -13.42
CA GLY A 54 -4.65 5.57 -14.45
C GLY A 54 -3.27 6.07 -14.89
N ARG A 55 -2.82 5.89 -16.14
CA ARG A 55 -3.55 5.95 -17.42
C ARG A 55 -3.79 4.59 -18.09
#